data_AF-A0A7C0U536-F1
#
_entry.id   AF-A0A7C0U536-F1
#
_cell.length_a   1.000
_cell.length_b   1.000
_cell.length_c   1.000
_cell.angle_alpha   90.00
_cell.angle_beta   90.00
_cell.angle_gamma   90.00
#
_symmetry.space_group_name_H-M   'P 1'
#
loop_
_entity.id
_entity.type
_entity.pdbx_description
1 polymer ?
#
loop_
_entity_poly.entity_id
_entity_poly.type
_entity_poly.pdbx_seq_one_letter_code
_entity_poly.pdbx_strand_id
1 'polypeptide(L)'
;MEDIKKDIEAMFNWDIDSFERQGLIKFLSIRPFLPSKSFSDDEIARLVRMYIFNLSRNIEESIRFVNAKRLVIDSISLIEAFIKDKYIAKVALMQLIDKLKEYGVTVLITGTIPEESTALTGEGMLEFIVDCVIKLDFVPVAEEFKRTLTIRKMRRTNHSTFIHPFDITREGIKLLEI
;
A
#
# COMPACT_ATOMS: atom_id res chain seq x y z
N MET A 1 4.95 8.69 12.81
CA MET A 1 3.48 8.63 13.01
C MET A 1 2.97 10.03 13.29
N GLU A 2 3.61 10.78 14.18
CA GLU A 2 3.31 12.19 14.41
C GLU A 2 3.26 13.01 13.11
N ASP A 3 4.22 12.82 12.21
CA ASP A 3 4.27 13.55 10.94
C ASP A 3 3.04 13.28 10.05
N ILE A 4 2.63 12.01 9.89
CA ILE A 4 1.45 11.62 9.10
C ILE A 4 0.18 12.26 9.67
N LYS A 5 0.03 12.28 11.00
CA LYS A 5 -1.14 12.89 11.64
C LYS A 5 -1.18 14.40 11.40
N LYS A 6 -0.04 15.07 11.56
CA LYS A 6 0.12 16.51 11.28
C LYS A 6 -0.18 16.83 9.82
N ASP A 7 0.31 16.03 8.89
CA ASP A 7 0.05 16.21 7.46
C ASP A 7 -1.45 16.07 7.17
N ILE A 8 -2.11 15.06 7.73
CA ILE A 8 -3.55 14.86 7.56
C ILE A 8 -4.35 16.04 8.12
N GLU A 9 -4.02 16.50 9.33
CA GLU A 9 -4.68 17.65 9.95
C GLU A 9 -4.45 18.93 9.13
N ALA A 10 -3.21 19.20 8.73
CA ALA A 10 -2.84 20.40 7.97
C ALA A 10 -3.47 20.43 6.57
N MET A 11 -3.52 19.28 5.89
CA MET A 11 -4.02 19.19 4.51
C MET A 11 -5.55 19.07 4.44
N PHE A 12 -6.15 18.28 5.32
CA PHE A 12 -7.56 17.87 5.20
C PHE A 12 -8.42 18.25 6.41
N ASN A 13 -7.82 18.79 7.49
CA ASN A 13 -8.51 19.15 8.73
C ASN A 13 -9.28 17.98 9.37
N TRP A 14 -8.72 16.76 9.25
CA TRP A 14 -9.29 15.56 9.87
C TRP A 14 -8.69 15.33 11.26
N ASP A 15 -9.55 15.22 12.28
CA ASP A 15 -9.15 14.91 13.67
C ASP A 15 -8.91 13.41 13.86
N ILE A 16 -7.76 12.95 13.36
CA ILE A 16 -7.33 11.55 13.44
C ILE A 16 -7.10 11.11 14.89
N ASP A 17 -6.61 12.01 15.75
CA ASP A 17 -6.35 11.69 17.15
C ASP A 17 -7.63 11.37 17.92
N SER A 18 -8.75 12.05 17.61
CA SER A 18 -10.05 11.69 18.15
C SER A 18 -10.49 10.29 17.73
N PHE A 19 -10.31 9.93 16.46
CA PHE A 19 -10.62 8.57 15.99
C PHE A 19 -9.74 7.50 16.66
N GLU A 20 -8.46 7.80 16.92
CA GLU A 20 -7.58 6.86 17.61
C GLU A 20 -7.97 6.70 19.09
N ARG A 21 -8.30 7.81 19.78
CA ARG A 21 -8.81 7.77 21.18
C ARG A 21 -10.12 6.99 21.30
N GLN A 22 -10.97 7.06 20.28
CA GLN A 22 -12.22 6.29 20.22
C GLN A 22 -12.01 4.83 19.82
N GLY A 23 -10.78 4.42 19.48
CA GLY A 23 -10.47 3.06 19.04
C GLY A 23 -10.98 2.72 17.64
N LEU A 24 -11.25 3.73 16.80
CA LEU A 24 -11.77 3.56 15.44
C LEU A 24 -10.65 3.38 14.39
N ILE A 25 -9.46 3.91 14.67
CA ILE A 25 -8.26 3.75 13.85
C ILE A 25 -7.08 3.39 14.74
N LYS A 26 -6.13 2.63 14.19
CA LYS A 26 -4.86 2.34 14.84
C LYS A 26 -3.75 2.42 13.82
N PHE A 27 -2.72 3.20 14.12
CA PHE A 27 -1.52 3.26 13.30
C PHE A 27 -0.52 2.19 13.75
N LEU A 28 -0.02 1.41 12.78
CA LEU A 28 1.04 0.45 13.01
C LEU A 28 2.30 0.93 12.28
N SER A 29 3.28 1.44 13.03
CA SER A 29 4.58 1.79 12.47
C SER A 29 5.43 0.55 12.32
N ILE A 30 5.82 0.25 11.09
CA ILE A 30 6.69 -0.89 10.79
C ILE A 30 8.01 -0.32 10.26
N ARG A 31 9.10 -0.63 10.96
CA ARG A 31 10.45 -0.31 10.50
C ARG A 31 11.19 -1.61 10.24
N PRO A 32 11.45 -1.97 8.97
CA PRO A 32 12.25 -3.14 8.67
C PRO A 32 13.65 -2.98 9.26
N PHE A 33 14.12 -4.04 9.91
CA PHE A 33 15.48 -4.10 10.42
C PHE A 33 16.43 -4.43 9.26
N LEU A 34 17.43 -3.57 9.06
CA LEU A 34 18.48 -3.78 8.07
C LEU A 34 19.67 -4.50 8.69
N PRO A 35 19.91 -5.76 8.33
CA PRO A 35 21.17 -6.41 8.67
C PRO A 35 22.34 -5.67 8.01
N SER A 36 23.31 -5.21 8.81
CA SER A 36 24.51 -4.50 8.33
C SER A 36 25.64 -5.43 7.86
N LYS A 37 25.48 -6.74 8.00
CA LYS A 37 26.48 -7.76 7.61
C LYS A 37 26.08 -8.43 6.30
N SER A 38 27.04 -9.01 5.60
CA SER A 38 26.78 -9.93 4.49
C SER A 38 26.18 -11.22 5.05
N PHE A 39 24.95 -11.54 4.64
CA PHE A 39 24.24 -12.78 4.95
C PHE A 39 24.21 -13.67 3.70
N SER A 40 24.11 -14.98 3.89
CA SER A 40 23.79 -15.90 2.78
C SER A 40 22.33 -15.72 2.34
N ASP A 41 22.00 -16.17 1.13
CA ASP A 41 20.64 -16.09 0.60
C ASP A 41 19.63 -16.84 1.49
N ASP A 42 20.03 -17.97 2.08
CA ASP A 42 19.20 -18.75 3.00
C ASP A 42 18.91 -18.00 4.31
N GLU A 43 19.90 -17.28 4.83
CA GLU A 43 19.74 -16.46 6.04
C GLU A 43 18.81 -15.27 5.76
N ILE A 44 18.98 -14.61 4.61
CA ILE A 44 18.08 -13.53 4.17
C ILE A 44 16.66 -14.06 4.04
N ALA A 45 16.46 -15.20 3.37
CA ALA A 45 15.15 -15.80 3.21
C ALA A 45 14.49 -16.11 4.56
N ARG A 46 15.26 -16.60 5.55
CA ARG A 46 14.77 -16.86 6.90
C ARG A 46 14.37 -15.56 7.62
N LEU A 47 15.19 -14.51 7.54
CA LEU A 47 14.90 -13.21 8.14
C LEU A 47 13.64 -12.58 7.55
N VAL A 48 13.48 -12.64 6.23
CA VAL A 48 12.28 -12.18 5.52
C VAL A 48 11.04 -12.92 6.00
N ARG A 49 11.08 -14.27 6.05
CA ARG A 49 9.94 -15.07 6.55
C ARG A 49 9.57 -14.71 7.98
N MET A 50 10.55 -14.56 8.86
CA MET A 50 10.32 -14.16 10.26
C MET A 50 9.70 -12.76 10.34
N TYR A 51 10.19 -11.82 9.54
CA TYR A 51 9.65 -10.47 9.48
C TYR A 51 8.19 -10.45 8.99
N ILE A 52 7.88 -11.16 7.91
CA ILE A 52 6.50 -11.27 7.38
C ILE A 52 5.57 -11.94 8.40
N PHE A 53 6.04 -12.97 9.11
CA PHE A 53 5.27 -13.63 10.16
C PHE A 53 4.94 -12.67 11.31
N ASN A 54 5.93 -11.96 11.84
CA ASN A 54 5.74 -10.98 12.91
C ASN A 54 4.83 -9.83 12.46
N LEU A 55 5.02 -9.34 11.23
CA LEU A 55 4.17 -8.32 10.64
C LEU A 55 2.71 -8.77 10.57
N SER A 56 2.48 -9.98 10.05
CA SER A 56 1.13 -10.55 9.92
C SER A 56 0.44 -10.67 11.27
N ARG A 57 1.17 -11.08 12.32
CA ARG A 57 0.65 -11.17 13.69
C ARG A 57 0.29 -9.79 14.26
N ASN A 58 1.17 -8.80 14.12
CA ASN A 58 0.92 -7.44 14.60
C ASN A 58 -0.29 -6.80 13.91
N ILE A 59 -0.45 -7.07 12.60
CA ILE A 59 -1.63 -6.65 11.83
C ILE A 59 -2.88 -7.34 12.39
N GLU A 60 -2.86 -8.66 12.58
CA GLU A 60 -4.00 -9.42 13.11
C GLU A 60 -4.44 -8.93 14.49
N GLU A 61 -3.49 -8.72 15.41
CA GLU A 61 -3.76 -8.17 16.73
C GLU A 61 -4.36 -6.75 16.65
N SER A 62 -3.89 -5.93 15.73
CA SER A 62 -4.43 -4.58 15.51
C SER A 62 -5.81 -4.58 14.88
N ILE A 63 -6.06 -5.48 13.91
CA ILE A 63 -7.39 -5.69 13.31
C ILE A 63 -8.39 -6.07 14.41
N ARG A 64 -8.03 -7.04 15.28
CA ARG A 64 -8.89 -7.45 16.41
C ARG A 64 -9.12 -6.31 17.39
N PHE A 65 -8.09 -5.54 17.72
CA PHE A 65 -8.18 -4.47 18.71
C PHE A 65 -9.19 -3.37 18.33
N VAL A 66 -9.21 -2.93 17.06
CA VAL A 66 -10.17 -1.90 16.59
C VAL A 66 -11.40 -2.49 15.89
N ASN A 67 -11.56 -3.82 15.89
CA ASN A 67 -12.55 -4.52 15.08
C ASN A 67 -12.58 -4.02 13.62
N ALA A 68 -11.38 -3.94 13.01
CA ALA A 68 -11.18 -3.27 11.74
C ALA A 68 -11.97 -3.95 10.62
N LYS A 69 -12.58 -3.14 9.75
CA LYS A 69 -13.16 -3.61 8.47
C LYS A 69 -12.24 -3.33 7.28
N ARG A 70 -11.26 -2.44 7.47
CA ARG A 70 -10.36 -1.93 6.44
C ARG A 70 -8.93 -1.89 6.97
N LEU A 71 -7.98 -2.24 6.12
CA LEU A 71 -6.55 -2.14 6.38
C LEU A 71 -5.90 -1.37 5.24
N VAL A 72 -5.04 -0.41 5.57
CA VAL A 72 -4.18 0.28 4.60
C VAL A 72 -2.73 -0.07 4.89
N ILE A 73 -2.00 -0.54 3.89
CA ILE A 73 -0.56 -0.80 3.96
C ILE A 73 0.15 0.23 3.09
N ASP A 74 0.89 1.13 3.73
CA ASP A 74 1.63 2.21 3.07
C ASP A 74 3.12 2.20 3.49
N SER A 75 4.06 1.80 2.64
CA SER A 75 3.90 1.20 1.30
C SER A 75 4.59 -0.15 1.22
N ILE A 76 4.17 -0.97 0.26
CA ILE A 76 4.79 -2.28 0.02
C ILE A 76 6.15 -2.17 -0.68
N SER A 77 6.43 -1.02 -1.30
CA SER A 77 7.69 -0.76 -2.03
C SER A 77 8.92 -0.88 -1.14
N LEU A 78 8.77 -0.63 0.16
CA LEU A 78 9.81 -0.91 1.13
C LEU A 78 10.20 -2.40 1.09
N ILE A 79 9.24 -3.32 1.16
CA ILE A 79 9.50 -4.78 1.12
C ILE A 79 10.20 -5.17 -0.18
N GLU A 80 9.77 -4.61 -1.32
CA GLU A 80 10.41 -4.83 -2.62
C GLU A 80 11.86 -4.33 -2.63
N ALA A 81 12.15 -3.17 -2.03
CA ALA A 81 13.49 -2.61 -1.97
C ALA A 81 14.45 -3.36 -1.03
N PHE A 82 13.95 -4.00 0.03
CA PHE A 82 14.79 -4.71 1.01
C PHE A 82 15.30 -6.06 0.53
N ILE A 83 14.59 -6.71 -0.39
CA ILE A 83 14.89 -8.08 -0.79
C ILE A 83 15.51 -8.04 -2.19
N LYS A 84 16.85 -8.14 -2.25
CA LYS A 84 17.59 -8.13 -3.53
C LYS A 84 17.14 -9.23 -4.49
N ASP A 85 16.84 -10.40 -3.95
CA ASP A 85 16.32 -11.51 -4.73
C ASP A 85 14.82 -11.32 -5.01
N LYS A 86 14.49 -11.04 -6.27
CA LYS A 86 13.11 -10.81 -6.72
C LYS A 86 12.20 -12.02 -6.48
N TYR A 87 12.72 -13.24 -6.54
CA TYR A 87 11.94 -14.45 -6.28
C TYR A 87 11.58 -14.54 -4.79
N ILE A 88 12.55 -14.34 -3.89
CA ILE A 88 12.28 -14.31 -2.44
C ILE A 88 11.27 -13.21 -2.11
N ALA A 89 11.42 -12.02 -2.71
CA ALA A 89 10.50 -10.90 -2.52
C ALA A 89 9.07 -11.28 -2.93
N LYS A 90 8.94 -11.88 -4.12
CA LYS A 90 7.65 -12.34 -4.65
C LYS A 90 6.98 -13.35 -3.73
N VAL A 91 7.70 -14.37 -3.29
CA VAL A 91 7.15 -15.40 -2.39
C VAL A 91 6.71 -14.79 -1.07
N ALA A 92 7.51 -13.90 -0.49
CA ALA A 92 7.18 -13.21 0.75
C ALA A 92 5.92 -12.34 0.62
N LEU A 93 5.78 -11.61 -0.49
CA LEU A 93 4.60 -10.80 -0.79
C LEU A 93 3.35 -11.64 -1.01
N MET A 94 3.47 -12.76 -1.74
CA MET A 94 2.37 -13.71 -1.92
C MET A 94 1.88 -14.24 -0.56
N GLN A 95 2.79 -14.70 0.29
CA GLN A 95 2.47 -15.20 1.63
C GLN A 95 1.77 -14.12 2.49
N LEU A 96 2.26 -12.88 2.45
CA LEU A 96 1.62 -11.78 3.16
C LEU A 96 0.21 -11.53 2.63
N ILE A 97 0.03 -11.38 1.32
CA ILE A 97 -1.27 -11.09 0.71
C ILE A 97 -2.28 -12.22 0.97
N ASP A 98 -1.86 -13.48 0.83
CA ASP A 98 -2.73 -14.63 1.12
C ASP A 98 -3.15 -14.62 2.59
N LYS A 99 -2.23 -14.31 3.51
CA LYS A 99 -2.56 -14.21 4.94
C LYS A 99 -3.53 -13.06 5.23
N LEU A 100 -3.36 -11.92 4.56
CA LEU A 100 -4.25 -10.77 4.71
C LEU A 100 -5.67 -11.08 4.22
N LYS A 101 -5.82 -11.90 3.16
CA LYS A 101 -7.13 -12.35 2.67
C LYS A 101 -7.89 -13.19 3.69
N GLU A 102 -7.19 -13.97 4.52
CA GLU A 102 -7.81 -14.77 5.60
C GLU A 102 -8.44 -13.92 6.69
N TYR A 103 -8.01 -12.66 6.86
CA TYR A 103 -8.51 -11.78 7.92
C TYR A 103 -9.91 -11.23 7.67
N GLY A 104 -10.47 -11.43 6.47
CA GLY A 104 -11.85 -11.00 6.15
C GLY A 104 -12.05 -9.48 6.10
N VAL A 105 -10.96 -8.70 6.00
CA VAL A 105 -11.00 -7.23 5.88
C VAL A 105 -10.72 -6.78 4.46
N THR A 106 -11.17 -5.57 4.10
CA THR A 106 -10.79 -4.95 2.82
C THR A 106 -9.40 -4.32 2.94
N VAL A 107 -8.47 -4.76 2.11
CA VAL A 107 -7.08 -4.29 2.15
C VAL A 107 -6.79 -3.36 0.98
N LEU A 108 -6.25 -2.18 1.27
CA LEU A 108 -5.64 -1.29 0.30
C LEU A 108 -4.12 -1.31 0.50
N ILE A 109 -3.37 -1.52 -0.57
CA ILE A 109 -1.91 -1.54 -0.56
C ILE A 109 -1.44 -0.46 -1.51
N THR A 110 -0.54 0.42 -1.05
CA THR A 110 0.14 1.39 -1.91
C THR A 110 1.51 0.86 -2.33
N GLY A 111 1.94 1.24 -3.53
CA GLY A 111 3.26 0.98 -4.05
C GLY A 111 3.64 2.06 -5.05
N THR A 112 4.92 2.38 -5.12
CA THR A 112 5.49 3.35 -6.05
C THR A 112 5.91 2.65 -7.33
N ILE A 113 5.64 3.29 -8.47
CA ILE A 113 6.11 2.85 -9.79
C ILE A 113 7.23 3.84 -10.19
N PRO A 114 8.45 3.37 -10.51
CA PRO A 114 9.47 4.24 -11.07
C PRO A 114 8.96 4.90 -12.37
N GLU A 115 9.28 6.17 -12.62
CA GLU A 115 8.77 6.91 -13.79
C GLU A 115 9.10 6.23 -15.13
N GLU A 116 10.26 5.59 -15.21
CA GLU A 116 10.76 4.85 -16.39
C GLU A 116 10.11 3.46 -16.56
N SER A 117 9.31 3.00 -15.59
CA SER A 117 8.76 1.65 -15.58
C SER A 117 7.53 1.52 -16.48
N THR A 118 7.48 0.44 -17.25
CA THR A 118 6.30 0.06 -18.06
C THR A 118 5.34 -0.87 -17.31
N ALA A 119 5.67 -1.26 -16.08
CA ALA A 119 4.85 -2.16 -15.26
C ALA A 119 3.63 -1.45 -14.65
N LEU A 120 2.58 -2.20 -14.28
CA LEU A 120 1.39 -1.62 -13.60
C LEU A 120 1.60 -1.44 -12.09
N THR A 121 2.63 -2.08 -11.54
CA THR A 121 3.06 -2.02 -10.15
C THR A 121 4.58 -2.03 -10.13
N GLY A 122 5.25 -1.46 -9.12
CA GLY A 122 6.72 -1.28 -9.01
C GLY A 122 7.56 -2.15 -9.94
N GLU A 123 7.82 -3.39 -9.54
CA GLU A 123 8.56 -4.41 -10.30
C GLU A 123 7.66 -5.36 -11.13
N GLY A 124 6.39 -5.03 -11.31
CA GLY A 124 5.41 -5.78 -12.11
C GLY A 124 4.91 -7.08 -11.48
N MET A 125 5.20 -7.34 -10.20
CA MET A 125 4.84 -8.61 -9.55
C MET A 125 3.46 -8.56 -8.90
N LEU A 126 3.11 -7.44 -8.26
CA LEU A 126 1.91 -7.32 -7.43
C LEU A 126 0.62 -7.39 -8.26
N GLU A 127 0.63 -6.87 -9.48
CA GLU A 127 -0.52 -6.84 -10.39
C GLU A 127 -1.15 -8.22 -10.66
N PHE A 128 -0.37 -9.31 -10.54
CA PHE A 128 -0.86 -10.68 -10.71
C PHE A 128 -1.53 -11.24 -9.45
N ILE A 129 -1.07 -10.81 -8.28
CA ILE A 129 -1.47 -11.35 -6.97
C ILE A 129 -2.74 -10.65 -6.46
N VAL A 130 -2.82 -9.33 -6.64
CA VAL A 130 -3.95 -8.52 -6.16
C VAL A 130 -5.19 -8.68 -7.05
N ASP A 131 -6.36 -8.45 -6.45
CA ASP A 131 -7.64 -8.56 -7.15
C ASP A 131 -8.05 -7.28 -7.87
N CYS A 132 -7.55 -6.12 -7.41
CA CYS A 132 -7.80 -4.80 -7.98
C CYS A 132 -6.48 -4.04 -8.17
N VAL A 133 -6.34 -3.34 -9.29
CA VAL A 133 -5.21 -2.43 -9.56
C VAL A 133 -5.79 -1.07 -9.94
N ILE A 134 -5.52 -0.07 -9.11
CA ILE A 134 -5.79 1.34 -9.37
C ILE A 134 -4.44 2.01 -9.62
N LYS A 135 -4.30 2.66 -10.77
CA LYS A 135 -3.09 3.38 -11.15
C LYS A 135 -3.35 4.88 -11.05
N LEU A 136 -2.45 5.59 -10.38
CA LEU A 136 -2.42 7.04 -10.29
C LEU A 136 -1.25 7.54 -11.13
N ASP A 137 -1.52 8.42 -12.08
CA ASP A 137 -0.52 8.98 -12.98
C ASP A 137 -0.45 10.51 -12.83
N PHE A 138 0.72 11.09 -13.05
CA PHE A 138 0.95 12.52 -13.13
C PHE A 138 1.51 12.84 -14.52
N VAL A 139 0.63 13.26 -15.42
CA VAL A 139 0.92 13.34 -16.85
C VAL A 139 0.99 14.80 -17.32
N PRO A 140 1.94 15.17 -18.20
CA PRO A 140 1.97 16.49 -18.79
C PRO A 140 0.80 16.64 -19.79
N VAL A 141 0.04 17.73 -19.66
CA VAL A 141 -1.07 18.11 -20.54
C VAL A 141 -0.89 19.60 -20.88
N ALA A 142 -0.50 19.87 -22.12
CA ALA A 142 -0.11 21.21 -22.56
C ALA A 142 0.99 21.81 -21.67
N GLU A 143 0.70 22.88 -20.92
CA GLU A 143 1.66 23.62 -20.09
C GLU A 143 1.62 23.24 -18.60
N GLU A 144 0.78 22.27 -18.22
CA GLU A 144 0.61 21.85 -16.83
C GLU A 144 0.64 20.33 -16.69
N PHE A 145 0.85 19.85 -15.46
CA PHE A 145 0.69 18.43 -15.16
C PHE A 145 -0.69 18.17 -14.56
N LYS A 146 -1.34 17.10 -15.01
CA LYS A 146 -2.62 16.64 -14.50
C LYS A 146 -2.47 15.32 -13.78
N ARG A 147 -3.22 15.14 -12.69
CA ARG A 147 -3.35 13.85 -12.01
C ARG A 147 -4.49 13.07 -12.62
N THR A 148 -4.26 11.80 -12.90
CA THR A 148 -5.30 10.90 -13.42
C THR A 148 -5.32 9.59 -12.66
N LEU A 149 -6.52 9.02 -12.55
CA LEU A 149 -6.79 7.73 -11.93
C LEU A 149 -7.36 6.79 -13.00
N THR A 150 -6.81 5.58 -13.07
CA THR A 150 -7.37 4.51 -13.90
C THR A 150 -7.56 3.24 -13.10
N ILE A 151 -8.64 2.50 -13.38
CA ILE A 151 -8.84 1.16 -12.85
C ILE A 151 -8.32 0.18 -13.91
N ARG A 152 -7.14 -0.40 -13.66
CA ARG A 152 -6.47 -1.31 -14.61
C ARG A 152 -7.02 -2.72 -14.54
N LYS A 153 -7.52 -3.12 -13.37
CA LYS A 153 -8.04 -4.46 -13.10
C LYS A 153 -9.01 -4.39 -11.94
N MET A 154 -10.15 -5.07 -12.04
CA MET A 154 -11.01 -5.39 -10.90
C MET A 154 -11.63 -6.78 -11.13
N ARG A 155 -11.16 -7.79 -10.39
CA ARG A 155 -11.64 -9.17 -10.57
C ARG A 155 -13.11 -9.31 -10.17
N ARG A 156 -13.86 -10.10 -10.94
CA ARG A 156 -15.25 -10.53 -10.68
C ARG A 156 -16.31 -9.42 -10.71
N THR A 157 -15.96 -8.22 -11.15
CA THR A 157 -16.88 -7.08 -11.24
C THR A 157 -16.54 -6.24 -12.46
N ASN A 158 -17.52 -5.51 -13.00
CA ASN A 158 -17.24 -4.51 -14.02
C ASN A 158 -16.66 -3.25 -13.37
N HIS A 159 -15.85 -2.50 -14.10
CA HIS A 159 -15.28 -1.25 -13.63
C HIS A 159 -15.21 -0.24 -14.77
N SER A 160 -15.03 1.04 -14.42
CA SER A 160 -14.82 2.07 -15.44
C SER A 160 -13.55 1.81 -16.23
N THR A 161 -13.63 1.92 -17.55
CA THR A 161 -12.50 1.83 -18.48
C THR A 161 -11.96 3.20 -18.91
N PHE A 162 -12.55 4.28 -18.37
CA PHE A 162 -12.13 5.65 -18.64
C PHE A 162 -10.92 6.07 -17.80
N ILE A 163 -10.24 7.11 -18.29
CA ILE A 163 -9.26 7.88 -17.51
C ILE A 163 -10.03 8.91 -16.71
N HIS A 164 -9.81 8.95 -15.39
CA HIS A 164 -10.50 9.88 -14.48
C HIS A 164 -9.53 10.94 -13.99
N PRO A 165 -9.55 12.18 -14.52
CA PRO A 165 -8.80 13.28 -13.95
C PRO A 165 -9.27 13.53 -12.50
N PHE A 166 -8.35 13.90 -11.62
CA PHE A 166 -8.70 14.21 -10.23
C PHE A 166 -7.83 15.33 -9.66
N ASP A 167 -8.36 16.01 -8.66
CA ASP A 167 -7.61 16.96 -7.83
C ASP A 167 -7.56 16.48 -6.38
N ILE A 168 -6.51 16.91 -5.67
CA ILE A 168 -6.40 16.75 -4.22
C ILE A 168 -6.81 18.08 -3.60
N THR A 169 -7.92 18.06 -2.88
CA THR A 169 -8.52 19.23 -2.23
C THR A 169 -8.46 19.07 -0.71
N ARG A 170 -8.95 20.05 0.05
CA ARG A 170 -9.13 19.91 1.51
C ARG A 170 -10.11 18.79 1.89
N GLU A 171 -10.98 18.38 0.98
CA GLU A 171 -11.90 17.26 1.18
C GLU A 171 -11.30 15.91 0.76
N GLY A 172 -10.03 15.90 0.32
CA GLY A 172 -9.35 14.72 -0.21
C GLY A 172 -9.39 14.66 -1.74
N ILE A 173 -9.32 13.43 -2.28
CA ILE A 173 -9.34 13.17 -3.72
C ILE A 173 -10.73 13.43 -4.28
N LYS A 174 -10.81 14.32 -5.29
CA LYS A 174 -12.04 14.64 -6.02
C LYS A 174 -11.87 14.34 -7.50
N LEU A 175 -12.68 13.41 -8.02
CA LEU A 175 -12.74 13.17 -9.47
C LEU A 175 -13.38 14.37 -10.17
N LEU A 176 -12.81 14.75 -11.31
CA LEU A 176 -13.35 15.79 -12.17
C LEU A 176 -14.36 15.16 -13.13
N GLU A 177 -15.50 15.82 -13.35
CA GLU A 177 -16.46 15.41 -14.36
C GLU A 177 -15.88 15.65 -15.76
N ILE A 178 -16.21 14.73 -16.68
CA ILE A 178 -15.74 14.72 -18.08
C ILE A 178 -16.95 14.83 -18.99
#